data_AF-A0A7X8FQQ5-F1
#
_entry.id   AF-A0A7X8FQQ5-F1
#
_cell.length_a   1.000
_cell.length_b   1.000
_cell.length_c   1.000
_cell.angle_alpha   90.00
_cell.angle_beta   90.00
_cell.angle_gamma   90.00
#
_symmetry.space_group_name_H-M   'P 1'
#
loop_
_entity.id
_entity.type
_entity.pdbx_description
1 polymer ?
#
loop_
_entity_poly.entity_id
_entity_poly.type
_entity_poly.pdbx_seq_one_letter_code
_entity_poly.pdbx_strand_id
1 'polypeptide(L)'
;MKDITRIANILFSIAITIALIGGGLVGLLFLLAVLIGGNTGESLAVFTKNDLLPQFIRIATIAMLSGLVRFYADNFHPLSLNTDEKK
;
A
#
# COMPACT_ATOMS: atom_id res chain seq x y z
N MET A 1 -7.95 -20.60 11.99
CA MET A 1 -8.37 -19.58 11.00
C MET A 1 -8.38 -18.17 11.60
N LYS A 2 -9.06 -17.90 12.73
CA LYS A 2 -9.12 -16.56 13.35
C LYS A 2 -7.75 -15.91 13.64
N ASP A 3 -6.74 -16.69 14.05
CA ASP A 3 -5.41 -16.16 14.35
C ASP A 3 -4.65 -15.71 13.10
N ILE A 4 -4.80 -16.44 11.98
CA ILE A 4 -4.19 -16.11 10.69
C ILE A 4 -4.79 -14.80 10.17
N THR A 5 -6.12 -14.65 10.25
CA THR A 5 -6.81 -13.42 9.85
C THR A 5 -6.39 -12.22 10.70
N ARG A 6 -6.19 -12.44 12.01
CA ARG A 6 -5.73 -11.39 12.94
C ARG A 6 -4.33 -10.91 12.62
N ILE A 7 -3.38 -11.84 12.41
CA ILE A 7 -2.00 -11.52 12.04
C ILE A 7 -1.95 -10.82 10.69
N ALA A 8 -2.68 -11.34 9.69
CA ALA A 8 -2.79 -10.72 8.38
C ALA A 8 -3.35 -9.29 8.45
N ASN A 9 -4.33 -9.05 9.33
CA ASN A 9 -4.92 -7.72 9.51
C ASN A 9 -3.93 -6.71 10.14
N ILE A 10 -3.19 -7.13 11.16
CA ILE A 10 -2.17 -6.28 11.79
C ILE A 10 -1.05 -5.97 10.79
N LEU A 11 -0.56 -6.99 10.08
CA LEU A 11 0.48 -6.84 9.07
C LEU A 11 0.03 -5.92 7.93
N PHE A 12 -1.19 -6.12 7.43
CA PHE A 12 -1.81 -5.26 6.42
C PHE A 12 -1.89 -3.81 6.89
N SER A 13 -2.43 -3.57 8.09
CA SER A 13 -2.63 -2.22 8.62
C SER A 13 -1.33 -1.46 8.82
N ILE A 14 -0.27 -2.12 9.30
CA ILE A 14 1.04 -1.49 9.49
C ILE A 14 1.69 -1.22 8.12
N ALA A 15 1.70 -2.22 7.24
CA ALA A 15 2.35 -2.10 5.94
C ALA A 15 1.66 -1.07 5.04
N ILE A 16 0.32 -0.99 5.05
CA ILE A 16 -0.41 0.02 4.26
C ILE A 16 -0.19 1.43 4.81
N THR A 17 -0.08 1.60 6.13
CA THR A 17 0.20 2.91 6.74
C THR A 17 1.58 3.41 6.34
N ILE A 18 2.59 2.55 6.41
CA ILE A 18 3.96 2.88 5.97
C ILE A 18 3.97 3.20 4.47
N ALA A 19 3.26 2.42 3.65
CA ALA A 19 3.17 2.65 2.22
C ALA A 19 2.51 3.99 1.87
N LEU A 20 1.44 4.39 2.58
CA LEU A 20 0.77 5.67 2.36
C LEU A 20 1.64 6.86 2.73
N ILE A 21 2.30 6.80 3.90
CA ILE A 21 3.24 7.84 4.33
C ILE A 21 4.41 7.94 3.34
N GLY A 22 4.94 6.79 2.92
CA GLY A 22 6.01 6.71 1.93
C GLY A 22 5.64 7.28 0.58
N GLY A 23 4.46 6.96 0.06
CA GLY A 23 3.94 7.51 -1.18
C GLY A 23 3.78 9.03 -1.12
N GLY A 24 3.26 9.55 0.00
CA GLY A 24 3.17 10.99 0.24
C GLY A 24 4.55 11.67 0.27
N LEU A 25 5.52 11.08 0.97
CA LEU A 25 6.89 11.59 1.04
C LEU A 25 7.56 11.62 -0.34
N VAL A 26 7.41 10.55 -1.13
CA VAL A 26 7.94 10.47 -2.50
C VAL A 26 7.32 11.55 -3.39
N GLY A 27 6.01 11.79 -3.27
CA GLY A 27 5.34 12.87 -3.99
C GLY A 27 5.90 14.25 -3.65
N LEU A 28 6.16 14.53 -2.36
CA LEU A 28 6.78 15.77 -1.92
C LEU A 28 8.21 15.93 -2.44
N LEU A 29 9.00 14.87 -2.43
CA LEU A 29 10.38 14.87 -2.94
C LEU A 29 10.42 15.18 -4.45
N PHE A 30 9.50 14.60 -5.23
CA PHE A 30 9.38 14.96 -6.65
C PHE A 30 8.95 16.42 -6.85
N LEU A 31 8.04 16.93 -6.03
CA LEU A 31 7.62 18.33 -6.09
C LEU A 31 8.80 19.26 -5.80
N LEU A 32 9.58 18.96 -4.76
CA LEU A 32 10.81 19.69 -4.43
C LEU A 32 11.85 19.60 -5.55
N ALA A 33 12.03 18.43 -6.16
CA ALA A 33 12.96 18.24 -7.27
C ALA A 33 12.60 19.14 -8.47
N VAL A 34 11.30 19.28 -8.77
CA VAL A 34 10.79 20.18 -9.82
C VAL A 34 11.01 21.65 -9.45
N LEU A 35 10.78 22.04 -8.20
CA LEU A 35 10.98 23.43 -7.74
C LEU A 35 12.45 23.86 -7.75
N ILE A 36 13.36 22.97 -7.37
CA ILE A 36 14.81 23.26 -7.35
C ILE A 36 15.33 23.31 -8.80
N GLY A 37 14.96 22.35 -9.64
CA GLY A 37 15.42 22.25 -11.02
C GLY A 37 16.93 22.05 -11.16
N GLY A 38 17.40 22.11 -12.40
CA GLY A 38 18.82 21.92 -12.74
C GLY A 38 19.38 20.55 -12.33
N ASN A 39 20.71 20.46 -12.25
CA ASN A 39 21.42 19.21 -11.98
C ASN A 39 21.09 18.63 -10.58
N THR A 40 20.84 19.51 -9.60
CA THR A 40 20.47 19.09 -8.23
C THR A 40 19.05 18.53 -8.17
N GLY A 41 18.08 19.16 -8.85
CA GLY A 41 16.72 18.63 -8.96
C GLY A 41 16.68 17.29 -9.71
N GLU A 42 17.45 17.16 -10.79
CA GLU A 42 17.58 15.90 -11.53
C GLU A 42 18.11 14.77 -10.63
N SER A 43 19.21 15.01 -9.90
CA SER A 43 19.79 14.01 -9.00
C SER A 43 18.80 13.58 -7.91
N LEU A 44 18.04 14.52 -7.35
CA LEU A 44 17.03 14.23 -6.33
C LEU A 44 15.84 13.43 -6.90
N ALA A 45 15.39 13.74 -8.12
CA ALA A 45 14.34 13.00 -8.80
C ALA A 45 14.79 11.56 -9.14
N VAL A 46 16.02 11.39 -9.62
CA VAL A 46 16.60 10.09 -9.96
C VAL A 46 16.77 9.22 -8.71
N PHE A 47 17.28 9.78 -7.61
CA PHE A 47 17.38 9.09 -6.32
C PHE A 47 16.00 8.65 -5.82
N THR A 48 15.03 9.56 -5.83
CA THR A 48 13.67 9.27 -5.36
C THR A 48 13.03 8.15 -6.19
N LYS A 49 13.23 8.16 -7.52
CA LYS A 49 12.74 7.12 -8.43
C LYS A 49 13.41 5.77 -8.22
N ASN A 50 14.73 5.73 -8.07
CA ASN A 50 15.50 4.49 -8.13
C ASN A 50 15.62 3.79 -6.78
N ASP A 51 15.66 4.54 -5.68
CA ASP A 51 15.92 3.97 -4.36
C ASP A 51 14.66 3.99 -3.47
N LEU A 52 14.03 5.16 -3.32
CA LEU A 52 12.91 5.32 -2.38
C LEU A 52 11.61 4.69 -2.89
N LEU A 53 11.19 5.02 -4.12
CA LEU A 53 9.94 4.53 -4.70
C LEU A 53 9.85 2.98 -4.70
N PRO A 54 10.88 2.22 -5.14
CA PRO A 54 10.78 0.76 -5.19
C PRO A 54 10.68 0.12 -3.80
N GLN A 55 11.28 0.72 -2.77
CA GLN A 55 11.16 0.21 -1.40
C GLN A 55 9.73 0.33 -0.88
N PHE A 56 9.07 1.47 -1.08
CA PHE A 56 7.69 1.65 -0.66
C PHE A 56 6.71 0.78 -1.46
N ILE A 57 6.95 0.60 -2.76
CA ILE A 57 6.14 -0.31 -3.57
C ILE A 57 6.28 -1.75 -3.07
N ARG A 58 7.48 -2.21 -2.71
CA ARG A 58 7.67 -3.56 -2.16
C ARG A 58 6.89 -3.77 -0.86
N ILE A 59 6.91 -2.79 0.04
CA ILE A 59 6.12 -2.83 1.29
C ILE A 59 4.61 -2.86 0.97
N ALA A 60 4.16 -2.03 0.04
CA ALA A 60 2.76 -2.00 -0.41
C ALA A 60 2.32 -3.35 -0.99
N THR A 61 3.17 -4.03 -1.76
CA THR A 61 2.89 -5.36 -2.30
C THR A 61 2.70 -6.40 -1.19
N ILE A 62 3.55 -6.37 -0.14
CA ILE A 62 3.39 -7.27 1.03
C ILE A 62 2.08 -6.99 1.76
N ALA A 63 1.71 -5.71 1.90
CA ALA A 63 0.40 -5.34 2.43
C ALA A 63 -0.71 -5.93 1.57
N MET A 64 -0.68 -5.69 0.26
CA MET A 64 -1.70 -6.16 -0.67
C MET A 64 -1.87 -7.69 -0.64
N LEU A 65 -0.76 -8.43 -0.57
CA LEU A 65 -0.77 -9.90 -0.47
C LEU A 65 -1.41 -10.36 0.86
N SER A 66 -1.07 -9.71 1.97
CA SER A 66 -1.66 -9.99 3.28
C SER A 66 -3.16 -9.68 3.32
N GLY A 67 -3.57 -8.57 2.69
CA GLY A 67 -4.97 -8.20 2.53
C GLY A 67 -5.74 -9.20 1.66
N LEU A 68 -5.11 -9.70 0.59
CA LEU A 68 -5.71 -10.70 -0.29
C LEU A 68 -5.90 -12.05 0.42
N VAL A 69 -4.89 -12.51 1.18
CA VAL A 69 -5.00 -13.73 2.00
C VAL A 69 -6.16 -13.60 2.99
N ARG A 70 -6.29 -12.44 3.65
CA ARG A 70 -7.42 -12.18 4.54
C ARG A 70 -8.76 -12.20 3.79
N PHE A 71 -8.85 -11.57 2.62
CA PHE A 71 -10.08 -11.50 1.84
C PHE A 71 -10.61 -12.90 1.48
N TYR A 72 -9.74 -13.79 1.02
CA TYR A 72 -10.12 -15.18 0.73
C TYR A 72 -10.36 -16.01 2.00
N ALA A 73 -9.66 -15.73 3.10
CA ALA A 73 -9.86 -16.45 4.35
C ALA A 73 -11.17 -16.08 5.07
N ASP A 74 -11.63 -14.83 4.96
CA ASP A 74 -12.87 -14.35 5.60
C ASP A 74 -14.15 -14.81 4.87
N ASN A 75 -14.05 -15.50 3.71
CA ASN A 75 -15.20 -15.89 2.87
C ASN A 75 -16.20 -14.74 2.61
N PHE A 76 -15.75 -13.49 2.73
CA PHE A 76 -16.59 -12.32 2.55
C PHE A 76 -16.93 -12.27 1.06
N HIS A 77 -18.16 -12.65 0.73
CA HIS A 77 -18.73 -12.49 -0.60
C HIS A 77 -19.48 -11.15 -0.58
N PRO A 78 -18.82 -10.03 -0.91
CA PRO A 78 -19.51 -8.73 -0.99
C PRO A 78 -20.63 -8.72 -2.03
N LEU A 79 -20.61 -9.68 -2.98
CA LEU A 79 -21.66 -9.97 -3.95
C LEU A 79 -22.38 -11.30 -3.67
N SER A 80 -22.47 -11.74 -2.41
CA SER A 80 -23.47 -12.77 -2.09
C SER A 80 -24.85 -12.14 -2.28
N LEU A 81 -25.57 -12.60 -3.31
CA LEU A 81 -27.01 -12.44 -3.43
C LEU A 81 -27.64 -13.23 -2.27
N ASN A 82 -27.57 -12.71 -1.05
CA ASN A 82 -28.52 -13.10 -0.02
C ASN A 82 -29.87 -12.51 -0.44
N THR A 83 -30.55 -13.23 -1.33
CA THR A 83 -32.00 -13.17 -1.47
C THR A 83 -32.59 -13.84 -0.23
N ASP A 84 -32.34 -13.25 0.93
CA ASP A 84 -33.18 -13.45 2.10
C ASP A 84 -34.33 -12.46 1.97
N GLU A 85 -35.24 -12.75 1.02
CA GLU A 85 -36.63 -12.33 1.20
C GLU A 85 -37.12 -13.04 2.46
N LYS A 86 -37.04 -12.35 3.60
CA LYS A 86 -37.88 -12.63 4.75
C LYS A 86 -39.34 -12.54 4.28
N LYS A 87 -39.92 -13.70 3.97
CA LYS A 87 -41.36 -13.93 4.12
C LYS A 87 -41.64 -14.43 5.53
#